data_AF-A0A955P4F5-F1
#
_entry.id   AF-A0A955P4F5-F1
#
_cell.length_a   1.000
_cell.length_b   1.000
_cell.length_c   1.000
_cell.angle_alpha   90.00
_cell.angle_beta   90.00
_cell.angle_gamma   90.00
#
_symmetry.space_group_name_H-M   'P 1'
#
loop_
_entity.id
_entity.type
_entity.pdbx_description
1 polymer ?
#
loop_
_entity_poly.entity_id
_entity_poly.type
_entity_poly.pdbx_seq_one_letter_code
_entity_poly.pdbx_strand_id
1 'polypeptide(L)' 'MRTTLDLPEDLIDEAMKVSHQRTKTSMIIAALEDYVRKHRLKELKRYKGAVDLDIDLDSLRNRG' A
#
# COMPACT_ATOMS: atom_id res chain seq x y z
N MET A 1 14.02 -17.65 0.49
CA MET A 1 13.62 -18.86 1.25
C MET A 1 12.50 -19.56 0.50
N ARG A 2 12.51 -20.89 0.38
CA ARG A 2 11.38 -21.64 -0.22
C ARG A 2 10.47 -22.11 0.91
N THR A 3 9.18 -21.79 0.82
CA THR A 3 8.16 -22.12 1.83
C THR A 3 6.97 -22.80 1.18
N THR A 4 6.30 -23.67 1.92
CA THR A 4 5.01 -24.25 1.55
C THR A 4 3.93 -23.54 2.36
N LEU A 5 2.88 -23.07 1.69
CA LEU A 5 1.78 -22.33 2.31
C LEU A 5 0.46 -22.96 1.83
N ASP A 6 -0.46 -23.19 2.75
CA ASP A 6 -1.85 -23.51 2.41
C ASP A 6 -2.63 -22.21 2.24
N LEU A 7 -3.14 -21.98 1.03
CA LEU A 7 -3.86 -20.77 0.64
C LEU A 7 -5.16 -21.14 -0.09
N PRO A 8 -6.25 -20.39 0.11
CA PRO A 8 -7.50 -20.64 -0.63
C PRO A 8 -7.29 -20.48 -2.14
N GLU A 9 -7.67 -21.49 -2.91
CA GLU A 9 -7.46 -21.50 -4.36
C GLU A 9 -8.23 -20.38 -5.07
N ASP A 10 -9.49 -20.17 -4.70
CA ASP A 10 -10.33 -19.10 -5.26
C ASP A 10 -9.69 -17.71 -5.11
N LEU A 11 -9.06 -17.46 -3.96
CA LEU A 11 -8.38 -16.19 -3.70
C LEU A 11 -7.12 -16.03 -4.56
N ILE A 12 -6.37 -17.11 -4.76
CA ILE A 12 -5.19 -17.10 -5.64
C ILE A 12 -5.61 -16.84 -7.08
N ASP A 13 -6.70 -17.45 -7.53
CA ASP A 13 -7.19 -17.28 -8.89
C ASP A 13 -7.72 -15.86 -9.15
N GLU A 14 -8.44 -15.29 -8.19
CA GLU A 14 -8.84 -13.89 -8.25
C GLU A 14 -7.63 -12.96 -8.26
N ALA A 15 -6.66 -13.17 -7.35
CA ALA A 15 -5.44 -12.39 -7.28
C ALA A 15 -4.60 -12.48 -8.57
N MET A 16 -4.55 -13.64 -9.22
CA MET A 16 -3.87 -13.81 -10.50
C MET A 16 -4.56 -13.01 -11.62
N LYS A 17 -5.90 -12.99 -11.67
CA LYS A 17 -6.66 -12.21 -12.67
C LYS A 17 -6.40 -10.71 -12.54
N VAL A 18 -6.25 -10.19 -11.32
CA VAL A 18 -6.09 -8.74 -11.07
C VAL A 18 -4.64 -8.27 -11.01
N SER A 19 -3.69 -9.13 -10.63
CA SER A 19 -2.29 -8.71 -10.36
C SER A 19 -1.47 -8.42 -11.62
N HIS A 20 -1.93 -8.83 -12.81
CA HIS A 20 -1.19 -8.76 -14.08
C HIS A 20 0.18 -9.49 -14.04
N GLN A 21 0.40 -10.35 -13.04
CA GLN A 21 1.65 -11.08 -12.87
C GLN A 21 1.62 -12.40 -13.63
N ARG A 22 2.82 -12.85 -14.06
CA ARG A 22 2.97 -14.09 -14.83
C ARG A 22 2.96 -15.35 -13.97
N THR A 23 3.29 -15.24 -12.67
CA THR A 23 3.43 -16.40 -11.79
C THR A 23 2.81 -16.15 -10.42
N LYS A 24 2.34 -17.23 -9.76
CA LYS A 24 1.82 -17.16 -8.37
C LYS A 24 2.84 -16.56 -7.41
N THR A 25 4.13 -16.88 -7.58
CA THR A 25 5.22 -16.33 -6.74
C THR A 25 5.37 -14.82 -6.92
N SER A 26 5.39 -14.31 -8.15
CA SER A 26 5.53 -12.86 -8.40
C SER A 26 4.31 -12.09 -7.88
N MET A 27 3.12 -12.65 -8.03
CA MET A 27 1.89 -12.11 -7.44
C MET A 27 1.96 -12.02 -5.91
N ILE A 28 2.41 -13.08 -5.23
CA ILE A 28 2.54 -13.07 -3.76
C ILE A 28 3.58 -12.05 -3.30
N ILE A 29 4.73 -11.95 -4.00
CA ILE A 29 5.76 -10.95 -3.67
C ILE A 29 5.19 -9.53 -3.78
N ALA A 30 4.54 -9.21 -4.91
CA ALA A 30 3.94 -7.90 -5.12
C ALA A 30 2.85 -7.57 -4.08
N ALA A 31 2.03 -8.55 -3.71
CA ALA A 31 1.01 -8.37 -2.68
C ALA A 31 1.61 -8.05 -1.31
N LEU A 32 2.70 -8.72 -0.93
CA LEU A 32 3.41 -8.47 0.34
C LEU A 32 4.10 -7.09 0.34
N GLU A 33 4.74 -6.71 -0.75
CA GLU A 33 5.35 -5.38 -0.90
C GLU A 33 4.30 -4.27 -0.76
N ASP A 34 3.15 -4.43 -1.44
CA ASP A 34 2.06 -3.47 -1.36
C ASP A 34 1.45 -3.41 0.04
N TYR A 35 1.31 -4.55 0.73
CA TYR A 35 0.84 -4.61 2.11
C TYR A 35 1.76 -3.82 3.06
N VAL A 36 3.08 -4.06 2.99
CA VAL A 36 4.07 -3.34 3.80
C VAL A 36 4.04 -1.84 3.47
N ARG A 37 3.99 -1.48 2.18
CA ARG A 37 3.90 -0.09 1.73
C ARG A 37 2.67 0.61 2.28
N LYS A 38 1.48 -0.01 2.18
CA LYS A 38 0.22 0.52 2.74
C LYS A 38 0.31 0.72 4.25
N HIS A 39 0.93 -0.19 4.98
CA HIS A 39 1.16 -0.03 6.41
C HIS A 39 2.09 1.15 6.72
N ARG A 40 3.21 1.30 6.02
CA ARG A 40 4.11 2.46 6.19
C ARG A 40 3.39 3.78 5.90
N LEU A 41 2.53 3.83 4.87
CA LEU A 41 1.71 5.02 4.60
C LEU A 41 0.69 5.31 5.70
N LYS A 42 0.10 4.29 6.32
CA LYS A 42 -0.78 4.50 7.48
C LYS A 42 -0.01 5.08 8.67
N GLU A 43 1.22 4.63 8.90
CA GLU A 43 2.09 5.19 9.94
C GLU A 43 2.45 6.65 9.65
N LEU A 44 2.64 7.04 8.37
CA LEU A 44 2.85 8.44 8.00
C LEU A 44 1.68 9.36 8.41
N LYS A 45 0.44 8.84 8.42
CA LYS A 45 -0.72 9.61 8.91
C LYS A 45 -0.59 9.98 10.39
N ARG A 46 0.22 9.28 11.18
CA ARG A 46 0.49 9.65 12.59
C ARG A 46 1.28 10.95 12.72
N TYR A 47 2.01 11.35 11.68
CA TYR A 47 2.71 12.63 11.65
C TYR A 47 1.80 13.81 11.25
N LYS A 48 0.51 13.58 11.01
CA LYS A 48 -0.47 14.63 10.73
C LYS A 48 -0.58 15.57 11.93
N GLY A 49 -0.08 16.79 11.80
CA GLY A 49 -0.03 17.80 12.87
C GLY A 49 1.18 17.70 13.80
N ALA A 50 2.07 16.72 13.59
CA ALA A 50 3.35 16.64 14.30
C ALA A 50 4.46 17.41 13.58
N VAL A 51 4.31 17.62 12.27
CA VAL A 51 5.20 18.47 11.48
C VAL A 51 4.59 19.87 11.47
N ASP A 52 5.29 20.81 12.09
CA ASP A 52 4.99 22.23 11.95
C ASP A 52 5.38 22.64 10.53
N LEU A 53 4.37 22.81 9.69
CA LEU A 53 4.55 23.23 8.32
C LEU A 53 4.37 24.75 8.34
N ASP A 54 5.46 25.49 8.17
CA ASP A 54 5.49 26.95 8.05
C ASP A 54 4.81 27.39 6.74
N ILE A 55 3.48 27.29 6.71
CA ILE A 55 2.63 27.61 5.56
C ILE A 55 1.40 28.38 6.00
N ASP A 56 1.19 29.52 5.35
CA ASP A 56 -0.03 30.31 5.45
C ASP A 56 -1.12 29.74 4.54
N LEU A 57 -2.08 29.05 5.15
CA LEU A 57 -3.21 28.42 4.44
C LEU A 57 -4.19 29.45 3.85
N ASP A 58 -4.25 30.68 4.37
CA ASP A 58 -5.15 31.71 3.87
C ASP A 58 -4.62 32.30 2.56
N SER A 59 -3.29 32.50 2.47
CA SER A 59 -2.62 32.88 1.22
C SER A 59 -2.80 31.83 0.11
N LEU A 60 -2.77 30.54 0.47
CA LEU A 60 -2.85 29.43 -0.48
C LEU A 60 -4.28 29.15 -0.96
N ARG A 61 -5.29 29.41 -0.13
CA ARG A 61 -6.68 29.07 -0.43
C ARG A 61 -7.43 30.15 -1.19
N ASN A 62 -6.81 31.30 -1.44
CA ASN A 62 -7.38 32.43 -2.16
C ASN A 62 -8.84 32.70 -1.74
N ARG A 63 -9.09 32.64 -0.43
CA ARG A 63 -10.37 33.02 0.18
C ARG A 63 -10.35 34.53 0.34
N GLY A 64 -10.32 35.23 -0.79
CA GLY A 64 -10.48 36.67 -0.95
C GLY A 64 -11.67 36.97 -1.84
#